data_AF-S3AIU9-F1
#
_entry.id   AF-S3AIU9-F1
#
_cell.length_a   1.000
_cell.length_b   1.000
_cell.length_c   1.000
_cell.angle_alpha   90.00
_cell.angle_beta   90.00
_cell.angle_gamma   90.00
#
_symmetry.space_group_name_H-M   'P 1'
#
loop_
_entity.id
_entity.type
_entity.pdbx_description
1 polymer ?
#
loop_
_entity_poly.entity_id
_entity_poly.type
_entity_poly.pdbx_seq_one_letter_code
_entity_poly.pdbx_strand_id
1 'polypeptide(L)'
;MAGFWGARKQEREQRAAEDAELGRRADAALVAIDERLRTAEDELVFAEIELGIEPTQSLREALKAVRSHMGEAFQLNQLNHDHIPDTPEELRTRNARIIQLCEWAQELLDDRLEALAEPVERARRAPEIIAGIRADVERGTQRLERAEATLARVHARYAPAAVRRIEKNAAEAAQLFAFATHGADVSTARRENGQREQANLALETAMEAVRRATTLLDAVDAFEVEALRAESTLDAIVEDSRDDLVTARELQSIPSVGAAMATLEKELAALTPAGELPDPFGELTRLREANAALDAAVAKARTRLANPVPPEGHVRHAVDDADRQLGVARSVISGHRGWIGADARTRLAEAERIRLDLAALTAQPIDEDDREQALADARRCGQLAAEALQLAQRDIDSSRPNDGGWGDGGGWGGGRRGGGGGDMVGGILGGLVIGSILDGIFD
;
A
#
# COMPACT_ATOMS: atom_id res chain seq x y z
N MET A 1 -44.56 14.62 45.87
CA MET A 1 -43.46 15.62 46.01
C MET A 1 -42.29 15.17 46.92
N ALA A 2 -42.33 13.99 47.57
CA ALA A 2 -41.25 13.52 48.45
C ALA A 2 -40.09 12.77 47.74
N GLY A 3 -40.31 12.19 46.55
CA GLY A 3 -39.29 11.40 45.84
C GLY A 3 -38.13 12.22 45.22
N PHE A 4 -38.39 13.48 44.84
CA PHE A 4 -37.41 14.33 44.15
C PHE A 4 -36.33 14.93 45.09
N TRP A 5 -36.59 14.98 46.40
CA TRP A 5 -35.60 15.39 47.41
C TRP A 5 -34.74 14.21 47.89
N GLY A 6 -35.31 13.00 47.96
CA GLY A 6 -34.57 11.77 48.26
C GLY A 6 -33.57 11.39 47.17
N ALA A 7 -33.99 11.46 45.90
CA ALA A 7 -33.10 11.19 44.75
C ALA A 7 -31.91 12.17 44.68
N ARG A 8 -32.15 13.48 44.89
CA ARG A 8 -31.09 14.50 44.92
C ARG A 8 -30.14 14.37 46.12
N LYS A 9 -30.60 13.82 47.24
CA LYS A 9 -29.75 13.53 48.40
C LYS A 9 -28.85 12.32 48.12
N GLN A 10 -29.42 11.23 47.59
CA GLN A 10 -28.67 10.04 47.19
C GLN A 10 -27.62 10.36 46.12
N GLU A 11 -27.97 11.17 45.12
CA GLU A 11 -27.03 11.61 44.07
C GLU A 11 -25.87 12.44 44.63
N ARG A 12 -26.11 13.29 45.64
CA ARG A 12 -25.06 14.06 46.31
C ARG A 12 -24.15 13.18 47.18
N GLU A 13 -24.73 12.21 47.89
CA GLU A 13 -23.97 11.25 48.70
C GLU A 13 -23.10 10.34 47.82
N GLN A 14 -23.63 9.90 46.67
CA GLN A 14 -22.88 9.12 45.69
C GLN A 14 -21.71 9.93 45.10
N ARG A 15 -21.95 11.17 44.66
CA ARG A 15 -20.88 12.06 44.15
C ARG A 15 -19.81 12.34 45.20
N ALA A 16 -20.19 12.56 46.46
CA ALA A 16 -19.22 12.76 47.54
C ALA A 16 -18.37 11.51 47.81
N ALA A 17 -18.95 10.31 47.66
CA ALA A 17 -18.21 9.05 47.77
C ALA A 17 -17.22 8.85 46.61
N GLU A 18 -17.64 9.19 45.38
CA GLU A 18 -16.79 9.18 44.18
C GLU A 18 -15.62 10.18 44.31
N ASP A 19 -15.90 11.40 44.80
CA ASP A 19 -14.88 12.44 45.02
C ASP A 19 -13.85 11.99 46.08
N ALA A 20 -14.32 11.35 47.16
CA ALA A 20 -13.45 10.80 48.20
C ALA A 20 -12.60 9.62 47.70
N GLU A 21 -13.13 8.78 46.80
CA GLU A 21 -12.38 7.71 46.17
C GLU A 21 -11.31 8.25 45.21
N LEU A 22 -11.64 9.29 44.44
CA LEU A 22 -10.68 9.96 43.57
C LEU A 22 -9.51 10.57 44.35
N GLY A 23 -9.79 11.18 45.51
CA GLY A 23 -8.74 11.66 46.43
C GLY A 23 -7.85 10.53 46.95
N ARG A 24 -8.44 9.44 47.45
CA ARG A 24 -7.66 8.26 47.89
C ARG A 24 -6.77 7.69 46.79
N ARG A 25 -7.27 7.64 45.55
CA ARG A 25 -6.51 7.18 44.39
C ARG A 25 -5.35 8.13 44.06
N ALA A 26 -5.56 9.44 44.14
CA ALA A 26 -4.50 10.43 43.93
C ALA A 26 -3.39 10.30 44.98
N ASP A 27 -3.74 10.15 46.26
CA ASP A 27 -2.77 9.93 47.34
C ASP A 27 -2.00 8.62 47.15
N ALA A 28 -2.69 7.53 46.81
CA ALA A 28 -2.05 6.24 46.53
C ALA A 28 -1.10 6.32 45.32
N ALA A 29 -1.49 7.04 44.26
CA ALA A 29 -0.66 7.23 43.07
C ALA A 29 0.63 8.00 43.38
N LEU A 30 0.56 9.05 44.23
CA LEU A 30 1.73 9.81 44.68
C LEU A 30 2.73 8.94 45.46
N VAL A 31 2.25 8.05 46.33
CA VAL A 31 3.12 7.14 47.07
C VAL A 31 3.75 6.10 46.13
N ALA A 32 2.97 5.56 45.19
CA ALA A 32 3.45 4.56 44.24
C ALA A 32 4.57 5.12 43.34
N ILE A 33 4.40 6.34 42.83
CA ILE A 33 5.41 6.96 41.96
C ILE A 33 6.67 7.38 42.72
N ASP A 34 6.58 7.78 43.99
CA ASP A 34 7.75 8.08 44.84
C ASP A 34 8.62 6.84 45.07
N GLU A 35 7.99 5.70 45.39
CA GLU A 35 8.69 4.42 45.52
C GLU A 35 9.29 3.96 44.18
N ARG A 36 8.56 4.18 43.08
CA ARG A 36 9.02 3.86 41.73
C ARG A 36 10.23 4.71 41.34
N LEU A 37 10.25 5.99 41.68
CA LEU A 37 11.38 6.90 41.47
C LEU A 37 12.63 6.39 42.20
N ARG A 38 12.51 6.03 43.49
CA ARG A 38 13.63 5.47 44.25
C ARG A 38 14.17 4.20 43.58
N THR A 39 13.28 3.28 43.23
CA THR A 39 13.66 2.03 42.55
C THR A 39 14.35 2.33 41.21
N ALA A 40 13.82 3.25 40.40
CA ALA A 40 14.39 3.61 39.11
C ALA A 40 15.75 4.32 39.23
N GLU A 41 15.98 5.07 40.31
CA GLU A 41 17.29 5.65 40.62
C GLU A 41 18.32 4.58 40.99
N ASP A 42 17.95 3.59 41.81
CA ASP A 42 18.82 2.46 42.13
C ASP A 42 19.16 1.65 40.86
N GLU A 43 18.16 1.34 40.03
CA GLU A 43 18.35 0.65 38.75
C GLU A 43 19.23 1.45 37.78
N LEU A 44 19.12 2.80 37.75
CA LEU A 44 20.02 3.63 36.95
C LEU A 44 21.47 3.44 37.39
N VAL A 45 21.76 3.42 38.69
CA VAL A 45 23.13 3.21 39.21
C VAL A 45 23.65 1.84 38.78
N PHE A 46 22.84 0.79 38.90
CA PHE A 46 23.24 -0.55 38.43
C PHE A 46 23.48 -0.58 36.92
N ALA A 47 22.59 0.03 36.13
CA ALA A 47 22.74 0.10 34.68
C ALA A 47 24.00 0.89 34.27
N GLU A 48 24.35 1.97 34.98
CA GLU A 48 25.57 2.74 34.72
C GLU A 48 26.84 1.91 34.99
N ILE A 49 26.83 1.06 36.02
CA ILE A 49 27.96 0.16 36.34
C ILE A 49 28.15 -0.93 35.26
N GLU A 50 27.06 -1.44 34.69
CA GLU A 50 27.11 -2.52 33.70
C GLU A 50 27.33 -2.02 32.27
N LEU A 51 26.69 -0.90 31.91
CA LEU A 51 26.63 -0.38 30.55
C LEU A 51 27.47 0.87 30.32
N GLY A 52 27.61 1.72 31.33
CA GLY A 52 28.17 3.08 31.21
C GLY A 52 27.11 4.19 31.20
N ILE A 53 27.56 5.41 30.92
CA ILE A 53 26.79 6.64 31.08
C ILE A 53 25.94 6.95 29.84
N GLU A 54 26.46 6.67 28.65
CA GLU A 54 25.79 6.99 27.39
C GLU A 54 24.50 6.14 27.20
N PRO A 55 24.51 4.80 27.34
CA PRO A 55 23.30 3.99 27.14
C PRO A 55 22.18 4.30 28.16
N THR A 56 22.55 4.80 29.34
CA THR A 56 21.64 5.12 30.45
C THR A 56 21.09 6.55 30.40
N GLN A 57 21.48 7.35 29.39
CA GLN A 57 21.09 8.75 29.29
C GLN A 57 19.57 8.95 29.23
N SER A 58 18.85 8.10 28.49
CA SER A 58 17.40 8.24 28.36
C SER A 58 16.65 8.04 29.68
N LEU A 59 17.07 7.09 30.52
CA LEU A 59 16.52 6.89 31.87
C LEU A 59 16.88 8.07 32.78
N ARG A 60 18.11 8.58 32.70
CA ARG A 60 18.55 9.76 33.47
C ARG A 60 17.71 11.00 33.15
N GLU A 61 17.42 11.21 31.87
CA GLU A 61 16.56 12.31 31.40
C GLU A 61 15.10 12.11 31.83
N ALA A 62 14.58 10.89 31.75
CA ALA A 62 13.25 10.54 32.23
C ALA A 62 13.11 10.78 33.74
N LEU A 63 14.06 10.32 34.55
CA LEU A 63 14.08 10.58 35.99
C LEU A 63 14.07 12.07 36.31
N LYS A 64 14.83 12.89 35.56
CA LYS A 64 14.82 14.34 35.72
C LYS A 64 13.46 14.95 35.38
N ALA A 65 12.84 14.52 34.28
CA ALA A 65 11.52 15.00 33.85
C ALA A 65 10.44 14.62 34.87
N VAL A 66 10.44 13.37 35.33
CA VAL A 66 9.49 12.88 36.34
C VAL A 66 9.63 13.65 37.64
N ARG A 67 10.85 13.87 38.17
CA ARG A 67 11.05 14.70 39.38
C ARG A 67 10.47 16.10 39.23
N SER A 68 10.61 16.73 38.05
CA SER A 68 10.04 18.06 37.79
C SER A 68 8.50 18.04 37.87
N HIS A 69 7.86 17.05 37.26
CA HIS A 69 6.40 16.93 37.25
C HIS A 69 5.81 16.41 38.57
N MET A 70 6.58 15.64 39.34
CA MET A 70 6.20 15.27 40.71
C MET A 70 6.14 16.49 41.62
N GLY A 71 6.99 17.50 41.41
CA GLY A 71 6.86 18.79 42.09
C GLY A 71 5.49 19.44 41.87
N GLU A 72 4.95 19.41 40.65
CA GLU A 72 3.59 19.88 40.33
C GLU A 72 2.53 19.04 41.05
N ALA A 73 2.63 17.71 40.99
CA ALA A 73 1.66 16.80 41.62
C ALA A 73 1.61 16.98 43.16
N PHE A 74 2.76 17.09 43.83
CA PHE A 74 2.81 17.35 45.27
C PHE A 74 2.30 18.75 45.64
N GLN A 75 2.56 19.77 44.81
CA GLN A 75 1.99 21.10 45.01
C GLN A 75 0.46 21.08 44.90
N LEU A 76 -0.09 20.38 43.91
CA LEU A 76 -1.54 20.19 43.77
C LEU A 76 -2.13 19.46 44.98
N ASN A 77 -1.44 18.43 45.49
CA ASN A 77 -1.90 17.72 46.68
C ASN A 77 -1.85 18.58 47.94
N GLN A 78 -0.84 19.45 48.06
CA GLN A 78 -0.74 20.40 49.15
C GLN A 78 -1.92 21.39 49.16
N LEU A 79 -2.31 21.90 47.99
CA LEU A 79 -3.47 22.79 47.86
C LEU A 79 -4.76 22.08 48.29
N ASN A 80 -4.95 20.82 47.93
CA ASN A 80 -6.13 20.03 48.34
C ASN A 80 -6.25 19.86 49.87
N HIS A 81 -5.16 20.05 50.61
CA HIS A 81 -5.08 19.87 52.06
C HIS A 81 -4.84 21.18 52.82
N ASP A 82 -4.95 22.33 52.15
CA ASP A 82 -4.74 23.61 52.81
C ASP A 82 -5.93 24.01 53.71
N HIS A 83 -5.80 25.16 54.39
CA HIS A 83 -6.81 25.64 55.34
C HIS A 83 -7.95 26.43 54.67
N ILE A 84 -7.88 26.63 53.35
CA ILE A 84 -8.85 27.37 52.55
C ILE A 84 -9.82 26.34 51.92
N PRO A 85 -11.12 26.41 52.21
CA PRO A 85 -12.07 25.46 51.63
C PRO A 85 -12.17 25.63 50.10
N ASP A 86 -11.64 24.66 49.35
CA ASP A 86 -11.84 24.55 47.90
C ASP A 86 -13.25 24.08 47.53
N THR A 87 -13.66 24.37 46.30
CA THR A 87 -14.89 23.78 45.74
C THR A 87 -14.68 22.30 45.39
N PRO A 88 -15.75 21.46 45.43
CA PRO A 88 -15.64 20.05 45.03
C PRO A 88 -15.14 19.84 43.59
N GLU A 89 -15.40 20.79 42.68
CA GLU A 89 -14.96 20.73 41.29
C GLU A 89 -13.45 21.00 41.14
N GLU A 90 -12.91 21.93 41.93
CA GLU A 90 -11.47 22.17 42.01
C GLU A 90 -10.72 20.94 42.54
N LEU A 91 -11.22 20.32 43.62
CA LEU A 91 -10.65 19.08 44.16
C LEU A 91 -10.65 17.94 43.15
N ARG A 92 -11.76 17.74 42.41
CA ARG A 92 -11.81 16.73 41.34
C ARG A 92 -10.79 17.01 40.26
N THR A 93 -10.69 18.25 39.81
CA THR A 93 -9.78 18.65 38.73
C THR A 93 -8.33 18.42 39.13
N ARG A 94 -7.95 18.82 40.34
CA ARG A 94 -6.59 18.63 40.86
C ARG A 94 -6.27 17.15 41.11
N ASN A 95 -7.18 16.38 41.72
CA ASN A 95 -6.97 14.94 41.93
C ASN A 95 -6.85 14.18 40.60
N ALA A 96 -7.68 14.51 39.60
CA ALA A 96 -7.55 13.94 38.26
C ALA A 96 -6.20 14.30 37.62
N ARG A 97 -5.73 15.54 37.79
CA ARG A 97 -4.41 15.98 37.30
C ARG A 97 -3.27 15.27 38.01
N ILE A 98 -3.34 15.07 39.34
CA ILE A 98 -2.35 14.31 40.11
C ILE A 98 -2.26 12.88 39.56
N ILE A 99 -3.38 12.20 39.40
CA ILE A 99 -3.43 10.84 38.85
C ILE A 99 -2.79 10.80 37.46
N GLN A 100 -3.18 11.73 36.57
CA GLN A 100 -2.61 11.82 35.22
C GLN A 100 -1.08 12.00 35.23
N LEU A 101 -0.55 12.86 36.10
CA LEU A 101 0.89 13.08 36.22
C LEU A 101 1.62 11.84 36.74
N CYS A 102 1.02 11.12 37.70
CA CYS A 102 1.60 9.90 38.27
C CYS A 102 1.57 8.73 37.26
N GLU A 103 0.45 8.56 36.53
CA GLU A 103 0.29 7.54 35.49
C GLU A 103 1.31 7.76 34.36
N TRP A 104 1.41 8.99 33.83
CA TRP A 104 2.41 9.34 32.81
C TRP A 104 3.84 9.07 33.29
N ALA A 105 4.14 9.43 34.54
CA ALA A 105 5.47 9.23 35.11
C ALA A 105 5.80 7.74 35.26
N GLN A 106 4.84 6.93 35.69
CA GLN A 106 5.01 5.49 35.82
C GLN A 106 5.25 4.85 34.45
N GLU A 107 4.41 5.13 33.47
CA GLU A 107 4.55 4.64 32.09
C GLU A 107 5.94 5.00 31.52
N LEU A 108 6.35 6.27 31.66
CA LEU A 108 7.65 6.71 31.18
C LEU A 108 8.81 5.95 31.84
N LEU A 109 8.79 5.75 33.17
CA LEU A 109 9.86 5.04 33.86
C LEU A 109 9.88 3.55 33.51
N ASP A 110 8.71 2.92 33.40
CA ASP A 110 8.57 1.51 33.00
C ASP A 110 9.15 1.29 31.60
N ASP A 111 8.78 2.12 30.63
CA ASP A 111 9.31 2.07 29.26
C ASP A 111 10.85 2.18 29.22
N ARG A 112 11.43 3.10 29.99
CA ARG A 112 12.89 3.30 29.99
C ARG A 112 13.64 2.17 30.68
N LEU A 113 13.06 1.58 31.73
CA LEU A 113 13.67 0.47 32.43
C LEU A 113 13.57 -0.83 31.63
N GLU A 114 12.43 -1.07 30.98
CA GLU A 114 12.27 -2.21 30.08
C GLU A 114 13.28 -2.15 28.92
N ALA A 115 13.49 -0.98 28.33
CA ALA A 115 14.48 -0.78 27.27
C ALA A 115 15.94 -1.07 27.71
N LEU A 116 16.24 -0.98 29.01
CA LEU A 116 17.57 -1.28 29.56
C LEU A 116 17.74 -2.74 30.00
N ALA A 117 16.65 -3.48 30.18
CA ALA A 117 16.70 -4.85 30.72
C ALA A 117 17.56 -5.79 29.85
N GLU A 118 17.33 -5.81 28.54
CA GLU A 118 18.08 -6.67 27.62
C GLU A 118 19.57 -6.26 27.51
N PRO A 119 19.94 -4.97 27.31
CA PRO A 119 21.34 -4.55 27.36
C PRO A 119 22.05 -4.92 28.66
N VAL A 120 21.41 -4.70 29.82
CA VAL A 120 22.00 -5.04 31.13
C VAL A 120 22.24 -6.55 31.24
N GLU A 121 21.26 -7.36 30.87
CA GLU A 121 21.39 -8.81 30.92
C GLU A 121 22.51 -9.31 30.00
N ARG A 122 22.64 -8.73 28.79
CA ARG A 122 23.73 -9.03 27.87
C ARG A 122 25.10 -8.66 28.46
N ALA A 123 25.21 -7.49 29.08
CA ALA A 123 26.45 -7.04 29.71
C ALA A 123 26.88 -7.95 30.88
N ARG A 124 25.92 -8.44 31.68
CA ARG A 124 26.17 -9.42 32.75
C ARG A 124 26.67 -10.75 32.20
N ARG A 125 26.06 -11.21 31.10
CA ARG A 125 26.43 -12.47 30.42
C ARG A 125 27.61 -12.34 29.46
N ALA A 126 28.25 -11.17 29.38
CA ALA A 126 29.36 -10.93 28.47
C ALA A 126 30.47 -12.01 28.52
N PRO A 127 30.92 -12.52 29.68
CA PRO A 127 31.93 -13.59 29.72
C PRO A 127 31.48 -14.89 29.04
N GLU A 128 30.21 -15.28 29.22
CA GLU A 128 29.63 -16.46 28.57
C GLU A 128 29.52 -16.25 27.05
N ILE A 129 29.08 -15.05 26.64
CA ILE A 129 28.96 -14.69 25.22
C ILE A 129 30.34 -14.69 24.54
N ILE A 130 31.36 -14.14 25.19
CA ILE A 130 32.75 -14.15 24.70
C ILE A 130 33.26 -15.59 24.52
N ALA A 131 32.99 -16.48 25.49
CA ALA A 131 33.34 -17.89 25.37
C ALA A 131 32.59 -18.56 24.20
N GLY A 132 31.31 -18.22 24.01
CA GLY A 132 30.49 -18.65 22.87
C GLY A 132 31.10 -18.23 21.53
N ILE A 133 31.45 -16.95 21.38
CA ILE A 133 32.10 -16.39 20.18
C ILE A 133 33.38 -17.16 19.85
N ARG A 134 34.23 -17.44 20.84
CA ARG A 134 35.48 -18.19 20.63
C ARG A 134 35.20 -19.62 20.16
N ALA A 135 34.23 -20.29 20.75
CA ALA A 135 33.83 -21.64 20.34
C ALA A 135 33.19 -21.65 18.94
N ASP A 136 32.42 -20.62 18.58
CA ASP A 136 31.85 -20.45 17.23
C ASP A 136 32.95 -20.20 16.19
N VAL A 137 33.93 -19.36 16.51
CA VAL A 137 35.11 -19.14 15.65
C VAL A 137 35.88 -20.44 15.42
N GLU A 138 36.10 -21.24 16.46
CA GLU A 138 36.80 -22.52 16.33
C GLU A 138 36.04 -23.48 15.39
N ARG A 139 34.72 -23.64 15.62
CA ARG A 139 33.85 -24.45 14.74
C ARG A 139 33.82 -23.92 13.31
N GLY A 140 33.71 -22.61 13.15
CA GLY A 140 33.69 -21.94 11.85
C GLY A 140 34.99 -22.11 11.09
N THR A 141 36.13 -22.06 11.79
CA THR A 141 37.46 -22.26 11.20
C THR A 141 37.62 -23.69 10.68
N GLN A 142 37.12 -24.70 11.40
CA GLN A 142 37.09 -26.09 10.92
C GLN A 142 36.22 -26.27 9.67
N ARG A 143 35.16 -25.46 9.51
CA ARG A 143 34.30 -25.45 8.31
C ARG A 143 34.97 -24.82 7.10
N LEU A 144 35.98 -23.95 7.26
CA LEU A 144 36.64 -23.26 6.14
C LEU A 144 37.27 -24.23 5.15
N GLU A 145 37.98 -25.25 5.62
CA GLU A 145 38.60 -26.25 4.73
C GLU A 145 37.56 -26.96 3.86
N ARG A 146 36.39 -27.29 4.44
CA ARG A 146 35.27 -27.87 3.70
C ARG A 146 34.69 -26.88 2.70
N ALA A 147 34.54 -25.62 3.07
CA ALA A 147 34.02 -24.58 2.17
C ALA A 147 34.95 -24.33 0.98
N GLU A 148 36.26 -24.29 1.20
CA GLU A 148 37.27 -24.17 0.13
C GLU A 148 37.23 -25.38 -0.82
N ALA A 149 37.12 -26.59 -0.28
CA ALA A 149 36.95 -27.79 -1.09
C ALA A 149 35.65 -27.77 -1.90
N THR A 150 34.55 -27.24 -1.34
CA THR A 150 33.28 -27.05 -2.06
C THR A 150 33.42 -26.03 -3.17
N LEU A 151 34.04 -24.87 -2.90
CA LEU A 151 34.30 -23.85 -3.93
C LEU A 151 35.13 -24.41 -5.08
N ALA A 152 36.18 -25.20 -4.81
CA ALA A 152 36.98 -25.84 -5.84
C ALA A 152 36.16 -26.78 -6.74
N ARG A 153 35.26 -27.58 -6.16
CA ARG A 153 34.35 -28.45 -6.93
C ARG A 153 33.36 -27.64 -7.76
N VAL A 154 32.77 -26.61 -7.17
CA VAL A 154 31.79 -25.73 -7.82
C VAL A 154 32.43 -24.98 -8.99
N HIS A 155 33.65 -24.46 -8.84
CA HIS A 155 34.41 -23.85 -9.93
C HIS A 155 34.72 -24.79 -11.09
N ALA A 156 34.84 -26.11 -10.83
CA ALA A 156 35.06 -27.11 -11.87
C ALA A 156 33.77 -27.52 -12.60
N ARG A 157 32.59 -27.22 -12.03
CA ARG A 157 31.28 -27.63 -12.56
C ARG A 157 30.49 -26.48 -13.20
N TYR A 158 30.70 -25.24 -12.75
CA TYR A 158 29.89 -24.09 -13.14
C TYR A 158 30.71 -22.96 -13.74
N ALA A 159 30.09 -22.15 -14.59
CA ALA A 159 30.72 -20.99 -15.19
C ALA A 159 31.15 -19.96 -14.10
N PRO A 160 32.21 -19.16 -14.35
CA PRO A 160 32.63 -18.10 -13.42
C PRO A 160 31.50 -17.13 -13.05
N ALA A 161 30.57 -16.86 -13.96
CA ALA A 161 29.42 -15.99 -13.71
C ALA A 161 28.48 -16.54 -12.62
N ALA A 162 28.25 -17.85 -12.61
CA ALA A 162 27.36 -18.51 -11.65
C ALA A 162 27.93 -18.47 -10.22
N VAL A 163 29.22 -18.74 -10.10
CA VAL A 163 29.92 -18.91 -8.80
C VAL A 163 30.38 -17.59 -8.19
N ARG A 164 30.37 -16.50 -8.97
CA ARG A 164 30.86 -15.17 -8.57
C ARG A 164 30.29 -14.67 -7.23
N ARG A 165 29.05 -15.04 -6.90
CA ARG A 165 28.40 -14.63 -5.65
C ARG A 165 28.97 -15.28 -4.40
N ILE A 166 29.66 -16.42 -4.54
CA ILE A 166 30.20 -17.19 -3.42
C ILE A 166 31.72 -17.34 -3.45
N GLU A 167 32.38 -16.98 -4.56
CA GLU A 167 33.80 -17.25 -4.80
C GLU A 167 34.73 -16.71 -3.68
N LYS A 168 34.33 -15.61 -3.01
CA LYS A 168 35.13 -14.97 -1.94
C LYS A 168 34.65 -15.30 -0.54
N ASN A 169 33.54 -16.03 -0.40
CA ASN A 169 32.85 -16.18 0.89
C ASN A 169 33.73 -16.87 1.94
N ALA A 170 34.50 -17.89 1.56
CA ALA A 170 35.41 -18.56 2.49
C ALA A 170 36.52 -17.61 3.00
N ALA A 171 37.14 -16.85 2.10
CA ALA A 171 38.18 -15.89 2.47
C ALA A 171 37.63 -14.74 3.33
N GLU A 172 36.45 -14.22 2.98
CA GLU A 172 35.76 -13.19 3.77
C GLU A 172 35.33 -13.70 5.15
N ALA A 173 34.81 -14.94 5.24
CA ALA A 173 34.48 -15.58 6.51
C ALA A 173 35.71 -15.75 7.41
N ALA A 174 36.85 -16.14 6.85
CA ALA A 174 38.11 -16.24 7.61
C ALA A 174 38.54 -14.89 8.21
N GLN A 175 38.45 -13.79 7.43
CA GLN A 175 38.73 -12.45 7.92
C GLN A 175 37.77 -12.02 9.04
N LEU A 176 36.48 -12.34 8.90
CA LEU A 176 35.46 -12.05 9.91
C LEU A 176 35.68 -12.85 11.19
N PHE A 177 36.10 -14.11 11.12
CA PHE A 177 36.45 -14.90 12.31
C PHE A 177 37.69 -14.36 13.02
N ALA A 178 38.70 -13.91 12.28
CA ALA A 178 39.86 -13.23 12.85
C ALA A 178 39.46 -11.91 13.53
N PHE A 179 38.58 -11.14 12.88
CA PHE A 179 38.02 -9.91 13.45
C PHE A 179 37.20 -10.18 14.71
N ALA A 180 36.35 -11.21 14.71
CA ALA A 180 35.56 -11.60 15.88
C ALA A 180 36.44 -12.03 17.07
N THR A 181 37.52 -12.76 16.80
CA THR A 181 38.51 -13.14 17.83
C THR A 181 39.13 -11.90 18.45
N HIS A 182 39.60 -10.96 17.61
CA HIS A 182 40.17 -9.71 18.09
C HIS A 182 39.15 -8.87 18.89
N GLY A 183 37.91 -8.77 18.41
CA GLY A 183 36.83 -8.07 19.10
C GLY A 183 36.51 -8.66 20.47
N ALA A 184 36.52 -10.00 20.59
CA ALA A 184 36.35 -10.69 21.87
C ALA A 184 37.49 -10.39 22.87
N ASP A 185 38.74 -10.33 22.40
CA ASP A 185 39.90 -9.97 23.21
C ASP A 185 39.85 -8.50 23.65
N VAL A 186 39.50 -7.59 22.74
CA VAL A 186 39.28 -6.17 23.03
C VAL A 186 38.17 -6.00 24.05
N SER A 187 37.04 -6.69 23.88
CA SER A 187 35.92 -6.64 24.83
C SER A 187 36.39 -7.03 26.23
N THR A 188 37.09 -8.16 26.35
CA THR A 188 37.66 -8.64 27.63
C THR A 188 38.54 -7.58 28.28
N ALA A 189 39.54 -7.06 27.56
CA ALA A 189 40.47 -6.07 28.08
C ALA A 189 39.79 -4.74 28.48
N ARG A 190 38.81 -4.28 27.70
CA ARG A 190 38.05 -3.06 28.02
C ARG A 190 37.21 -3.25 29.29
N ARG A 191 36.61 -4.43 29.49
CA ARG A 191 35.86 -4.73 30.74
C ARG A 191 36.75 -4.72 31.97
N GLU A 192 37.95 -5.28 31.88
CA GLU A 192 38.93 -5.29 32.98
C GLU A 192 39.41 -3.88 33.35
N ASN A 193 39.46 -2.97 32.39
CA ASN A 193 39.82 -1.56 32.58
C ASN A 193 38.63 -0.64 32.94
N GLY A 194 37.44 -1.20 33.20
CA GLY A 194 36.23 -0.43 33.54
C GLY A 194 35.59 0.33 32.37
N GLN A 195 36.03 0.08 31.13
CA GLN A 195 35.53 0.72 29.91
C GLN A 195 34.33 -0.07 29.34
N ARG A 196 33.19 -0.01 30.06
CA ARG A 196 31.99 -0.83 29.80
C ARG A 196 31.38 -0.59 28.42
N GLU A 197 31.21 0.67 28.02
CA GLU A 197 30.63 1.04 26.74
C GLU A 197 31.46 0.48 25.57
N GLN A 198 32.77 0.71 25.60
CA GLN A 198 33.68 0.25 24.55
C GLN A 198 33.79 -1.28 24.54
N ALA A 199 33.67 -1.93 25.70
CA ALA A 199 33.63 -3.38 25.79
C ALA A 199 32.38 -3.99 25.17
N ASN A 200 31.21 -3.40 25.44
CA ASN A 200 29.93 -3.87 24.91
C ASN A 200 29.87 -3.67 23.39
N LEU A 201 30.36 -2.53 22.88
CA LEU A 201 30.48 -2.30 21.44
C LEU A 201 31.39 -3.34 20.76
N ALA A 202 32.55 -3.63 21.36
CA ALA A 202 33.46 -4.65 20.83
C ALA A 202 32.83 -6.06 20.83
N LEU A 203 32.03 -6.38 21.87
CA LEU A 203 31.29 -7.64 21.97
C LEU A 203 30.25 -7.77 20.85
N GLU A 204 29.41 -6.76 20.67
CA GLU A 204 28.36 -6.75 19.65
C GLU A 204 28.95 -6.84 18.24
N THR A 205 30.05 -6.13 17.98
CA THR A 205 30.73 -6.20 16.68
C THR A 205 31.33 -7.59 16.43
N ALA A 206 31.85 -8.25 17.47
CA ALA A 206 32.36 -9.63 17.36
C ALA A 206 31.22 -10.64 17.10
N MET A 207 30.08 -10.49 17.78
CA MET A 207 28.88 -11.32 17.55
C MET A 207 28.40 -11.20 16.10
N GLU A 208 28.30 -9.96 15.60
CA GLU A 208 27.87 -9.69 14.23
C GLU A 208 28.85 -10.26 13.20
N ALA A 209 30.16 -10.16 13.46
CA ALA A 209 31.18 -10.75 12.59
C ALA A 209 31.05 -12.29 12.50
N VAL A 210 30.82 -12.99 13.62
CA VAL A 210 30.57 -14.44 13.62
C VAL A 210 29.29 -14.78 12.84
N ARG A 211 28.20 -14.04 13.06
CA ARG A 211 26.93 -14.26 12.35
C ARG A 211 27.10 -14.10 10.84
N ARG A 212 27.80 -13.05 10.41
CA ARG A 212 28.08 -12.79 9.00
C ARG A 212 28.98 -13.86 8.40
N ALA A 213 30.05 -14.26 9.09
CA ALA A 213 30.94 -15.33 8.63
C ALA A 213 30.18 -16.64 8.44
N THR A 214 29.31 -16.99 9.40
CA THR A 214 28.45 -18.19 9.32
C THR A 214 27.53 -18.14 8.11
N THR A 215 26.87 -16.99 7.87
CA THR A 215 25.98 -16.80 6.70
C THR A 215 26.73 -16.98 5.38
N LEU A 216 27.99 -16.50 5.29
CA LEU A 216 28.81 -16.67 4.10
C LEU A 216 29.16 -18.14 3.84
N LEU A 217 29.48 -18.90 4.88
CA LEU A 217 29.74 -20.35 4.76
C LEU A 217 28.47 -21.13 4.41
N ASP A 218 27.33 -20.78 5.01
CA ASP A 218 26.04 -21.41 4.70
C ASP A 218 25.65 -21.20 3.23
N ALA A 219 25.96 -20.03 2.65
CA ALA A 219 25.75 -19.77 1.23
C ALA A 219 26.62 -20.66 0.32
N VAL A 220 27.86 -20.96 0.73
CA VAL A 220 28.72 -21.91 0.00
C VAL A 220 28.16 -23.33 0.08
N ASP A 221 27.71 -23.75 1.26
CA ASP A 221 27.14 -25.08 1.49
C ASP A 221 25.81 -25.28 0.71
N ALA A 222 24.99 -24.23 0.58
CA ALA A 222 23.71 -24.28 -0.12
C ALA A 222 23.83 -24.26 -1.66
N PHE A 223 24.93 -23.70 -2.19
CA PHE A 223 25.06 -23.38 -3.62
C PHE A 223 24.85 -24.58 -4.54
N GLU A 224 25.47 -25.73 -4.26
CA GLU A 224 25.35 -26.92 -5.13
C GLU A 224 23.89 -27.38 -5.23
N VAL A 225 23.15 -27.34 -4.12
CA VAL A 225 21.73 -27.72 -4.11
C VAL A 225 20.88 -26.71 -4.88
N GLU A 226 21.15 -25.41 -4.73
CA GLU A 226 20.46 -24.36 -5.47
C GLU A 226 20.73 -24.43 -6.97
N ALA A 227 21.98 -24.68 -7.37
CA ALA A 227 22.37 -24.82 -8.77
C ALA A 227 21.70 -26.04 -9.42
N LEU A 228 21.64 -27.18 -8.73
CA LEU A 228 20.90 -28.37 -9.20
C LEU A 228 19.40 -28.10 -9.35
N ARG A 229 18.79 -27.34 -8.44
CA ARG A 229 17.38 -26.93 -8.57
C ARG A 229 17.18 -25.99 -9.75
N ALA A 230 18.11 -25.07 -9.98
CA ALA A 230 18.07 -24.18 -11.14
C ALA A 230 18.20 -24.96 -12.45
N GLU A 231 19.11 -25.93 -12.54
CA GLU A 231 19.24 -26.86 -13.67
C GLU A 231 17.91 -27.61 -13.93
N SER A 232 17.34 -28.25 -12.91
CA SER A 232 16.07 -28.98 -13.06
C SER A 232 14.90 -28.08 -13.45
N THR A 233 14.89 -26.83 -12.99
CA THR A 233 13.85 -25.87 -13.37
C THR A 233 14.06 -25.37 -14.79
N LEU A 234 15.31 -25.18 -15.21
CA LEU A 234 15.66 -24.77 -16.57
C LEU A 234 15.18 -25.81 -17.58
N ASP A 235 15.38 -27.11 -17.31
CA ASP A 235 14.88 -28.20 -18.17
C ASP A 235 13.37 -28.10 -18.40
N ALA A 236 12.60 -27.90 -17.33
CA ALA A 236 11.14 -27.77 -17.42
C ALA A 236 10.71 -26.52 -18.18
N ILE A 237 11.38 -25.38 -17.96
CA ILE A 237 11.06 -24.13 -18.67
C ILE A 237 11.45 -24.22 -20.14
N VAL A 238 12.53 -24.93 -20.49
CA VAL A 238 12.91 -25.14 -21.90
C VAL A 238 11.85 -25.93 -22.66
N GLU A 239 11.24 -26.93 -22.03
CA GLU A 239 10.12 -27.67 -22.62
C GLU A 239 8.90 -26.75 -22.81
N ASP A 240 8.49 -26.04 -21.77
CA ASP A 240 7.37 -25.10 -21.77
C ASP A 240 7.55 -23.99 -22.82
N SER A 241 8.72 -23.36 -22.87
CA SER A 241 9.07 -22.33 -23.86
C SER A 241 8.93 -22.83 -25.31
N ARG A 242 9.22 -24.10 -25.58
CA ARG A 242 9.09 -24.67 -26.94
C ARG A 242 7.62 -24.82 -27.32
N ASP A 243 6.78 -25.24 -26.38
CA ASP A 243 5.33 -25.38 -26.58
C ASP A 243 4.65 -24.00 -26.71
N ASP A 244 5.10 -23.01 -25.94
CA ASP A 244 4.65 -21.62 -26.05
C ASP A 244 5.02 -21.01 -27.40
N LEU A 245 6.22 -21.26 -27.91
CA LEU A 245 6.61 -20.84 -29.26
C LEU A 245 5.71 -21.47 -30.33
N VAL A 246 5.36 -22.77 -30.19
CA VAL A 246 4.43 -23.43 -31.11
C VAL A 246 3.04 -22.78 -31.05
N THR A 247 2.54 -22.51 -29.85
CA THR A 247 1.23 -21.89 -29.60
C THR A 247 1.18 -20.44 -30.13
N ALA A 248 2.27 -19.68 -29.95
CA ALA A 248 2.36 -18.29 -30.38
C ALA A 248 2.47 -18.11 -31.90
N ARG A 249 2.78 -19.17 -32.67
CA ARG A 249 2.89 -19.11 -34.15
C ARG A 249 1.63 -18.57 -34.82
N GLU A 250 0.45 -18.84 -34.28
CA GLU A 250 -0.81 -18.32 -34.83
C GLU A 250 -0.86 -16.78 -34.84
N LEU A 251 -0.10 -16.14 -33.94
CA LEU A 251 -0.05 -14.69 -33.75
C LEU A 251 1.27 -14.08 -34.24
N GLN A 252 2.14 -14.86 -34.89
CA GLN A 252 3.49 -14.41 -35.29
C GLN A 252 3.51 -13.20 -36.23
N SER A 253 2.44 -13.00 -37.00
CA SER A 253 2.31 -11.85 -37.92
C SER A 253 2.16 -10.52 -37.18
N ILE A 254 1.82 -10.55 -35.88
CA ILE A 254 1.77 -9.36 -35.03
C ILE A 254 3.22 -9.01 -34.62
N PRO A 255 3.74 -7.83 -34.99
CA PRO A 255 5.16 -7.50 -34.83
C PRO A 255 5.71 -7.68 -33.41
N SER A 256 4.93 -7.33 -32.38
CA SER A 256 5.34 -7.49 -30.98
C SER A 256 5.47 -8.96 -30.56
N VAL A 257 4.59 -9.84 -31.06
CA VAL A 257 4.66 -11.28 -30.79
C VAL A 257 5.87 -11.87 -31.53
N GLY A 258 6.04 -11.56 -32.81
CA GLY A 258 7.19 -12.02 -33.59
C GLY A 258 8.54 -11.60 -32.99
N ALA A 259 8.65 -10.37 -32.49
CA ALA A 259 9.86 -9.90 -31.79
C ALA A 259 10.12 -10.64 -30.47
N ALA A 260 9.07 -10.91 -29.68
CA ALA A 260 9.19 -11.67 -28.45
C ALA A 260 9.57 -13.15 -28.71
N MET A 261 8.97 -13.78 -29.72
CA MET A 261 9.33 -15.13 -30.17
C MET A 261 10.80 -15.20 -30.58
N ALA A 262 11.28 -14.28 -31.42
CA ALA A 262 12.68 -14.24 -31.85
C ALA A 262 13.65 -14.05 -30.67
N THR A 263 13.25 -13.29 -29.65
CA THR A 263 14.03 -13.11 -28.42
C THR A 263 14.11 -14.42 -27.63
N LEU A 264 12.98 -15.10 -27.45
CA LEU A 264 12.94 -16.39 -26.76
C LEU A 264 13.74 -17.48 -27.49
N GLU A 265 13.61 -17.57 -28.82
CA GLU A 265 14.41 -18.48 -29.65
C GLU A 265 15.91 -18.22 -29.52
N LYS A 266 16.31 -16.95 -29.49
CA LYS A 266 17.70 -16.55 -29.27
C LYS A 266 18.22 -17.00 -27.91
N GLU A 267 17.44 -16.81 -26.84
CA GLU A 267 17.86 -17.22 -25.49
C GLU A 267 17.90 -18.76 -25.35
N LEU A 268 16.96 -19.49 -25.97
CA LEU A 268 17.01 -20.96 -26.06
C LEU A 268 18.26 -21.45 -26.81
N ALA A 269 18.66 -20.76 -27.88
CA ALA A 269 19.86 -21.09 -28.64
C ALA A 269 21.17 -20.70 -27.90
N ALA A 270 21.09 -19.81 -26.92
CA ALA A 270 22.22 -19.33 -26.12
C ALA A 270 22.44 -20.16 -24.84
N LEU A 271 21.64 -21.21 -24.59
CA LEU A 271 21.84 -22.14 -23.48
C LEU A 271 23.17 -22.89 -23.63
N THR A 272 23.80 -23.21 -22.49
CA THR A 272 25.12 -23.82 -22.50
C THR A 272 25.07 -25.25 -23.07
N PRO A 273 25.89 -25.60 -24.07
CA PRO A 273 25.96 -26.95 -24.62
C PRO A 273 26.44 -27.99 -23.60
N ALA A 274 26.05 -29.25 -23.81
CA ALA A 274 26.54 -30.36 -23.01
C ALA A 274 28.08 -30.46 -23.07
N GLY A 275 28.72 -30.50 -21.90
CA GLY A 275 30.18 -30.59 -21.77
C GLY A 275 30.89 -29.25 -21.54
N GLU A 276 30.17 -28.13 -21.65
CA GLU A 276 30.65 -26.82 -21.18
C GLU A 276 30.16 -26.53 -19.76
N LEU A 277 30.70 -25.48 -19.13
CA LEU A 277 30.34 -25.08 -17.76
C LEU A 277 29.10 -24.18 -17.81
N PRO A 278 27.94 -24.60 -17.27
CA PRO A 278 26.70 -23.80 -17.33
C PRO A 278 26.67 -22.67 -16.31
N ASP A 279 25.85 -21.66 -16.59
CA ASP A 279 25.37 -20.68 -15.61
C ASP A 279 23.87 -20.84 -15.42
N PRO A 280 23.43 -21.83 -14.61
CA PRO A 280 22.01 -22.18 -14.51
C PRO A 280 21.16 -21.03 -13.95
N PHE A 281 21.74 -20.14 -13.13
CA PHE A 281 21.02 -18.98 -12.60
C PHE A 281 20.84 -17.89 -13.66
N GLY A 282 21.91 -17.57 -14.41
CA GLY A 282 21.86 -16.60 -15.49
C GLY A 282 20.96 -17.06 -16.63
N GLU A 283 21.08 -18.32 -17.05
CA GLU A 283 20.25 -18.93 -18.10
C GLU A 283 18.76 -18.94 -17.71
N LEU A 284 18.45 -19.39 -16.49
CA LEU A 284 17.08 -19.39 -15.97
C LEU A 284 16.47 -17.99 -15.92
N THR A 285 17.26 -16.98 -15.55
CA THR A 285 16.79 -15.58 -15.49
C THR A 285 16.42 -15.08 -16.89
N ARG A 286 17.33 -15.23 -17.86
CA ARG A 286 17.09 -14.76 -19.24
C ARG A 286 15.90 -15.46 -19.88
N LEU A 287 15.76 -16.77 -19.66
CA LEU A 287 14.66 -17.54 -20.24
C LEU A 287 13.30 -17.14 -19.65
N ARG A 288 13.22 -16.93 -18.33
CA ARG A 288 12.01 -16.41 -17.66
C ARG A 288 11.62 -15.02 -18.15
N GLU A 289 12.59 -14.12 -18.31
CA GLU A 289 12.35 -12.78 -18.84
C GLU A 289 11.79 -12.84 -20.28
N ALA A 290 12.36 -13.70 -21.13
CA ALA A 290 11.89 -13.89 -22.50
C ALA A 290 10.49 -14.52 -22.57
N ASN A 291 10.19 -15.55 -21.76
CA ASN A 291 8.85 -16.13 -21.67
C ASN A 291 7.82 -15.10 -21.21
N ALA A 292 8.09 -14.37 -20.13
CA ALA A 292 7.17 -13.36 -19.61
C ALA A 292 6.90 -12.26 -20.66
N ALA A 293 7.90 -11.89 -21.46
CA ALA A 293 7.73 -10.96 -22.57
C ALA A 293 6.84 -11.53 -23.70
N LEU A 294 6.99 -12.82 -24.03
CA LEU A 294 6.14 -13.51 -25.00
C LEU A 294 4.69 -13.59 -24.51
N ASP A 295 4.47 -13.99 -23.25
CA ASP A 295 3.16 -14.06 -22.63
C ASP A 295 2.43 -12.72 -22.66
N ALA A 296 3.13 -11.65 -22.27
CA ALA A 296 2.58 -10.30 -22.30
C ALA A 296 2.20 -9.87 -23.73
N ALA A 297 3.03 -10.19 -24.72
CA ALA A 297 2.76 -9.89 -26.12
C ALA A 297 1.57 -10.68 -26.67
N VAL A 298 1.48 -11.99 -26.37
CA VAL A 298 0.38 -12.87 -26.77
C VAL A 298 -0.93 -12.45 -26.10
N ALA A 299 -0.91 -12.16 -24.80
CA ALA A 299 -2.08 -11.70 -24.08
C ALA A 299 -2.61 -10.38 -24.64
N LYS A 300 -1.72 -9.42 -24.93
CA LYS A 300 -2.08 -8.15 -25.58
C LYS A 300 -2.66 -8.37 -26.97
N ALA A 301 -2.05 -9.23 -27.77
CA ALA A 301 -2.52 -9.59 -29.11
C ALA A 301 -3.91 -10.24 -29.09
N ARG A 302 -4.13 -11.24 -28.23
CA ARG A 302 -5.43 -11.90 -28.07
C ARG A 302 -6.51 -10.92 -27.61
N THR A 303 -6.18 -10.03 -26.68
CA THR A 303 -7.13 -8.98 -26.22
C THR A 303 -7.52 -8.06 -27.38
N ARG A 304 -6.58 -7.69 -28.24
CA ARG A 304 -6.81 -6.83 -29.41
C ARG A 304 -7.62 -7.54 -30.52
N LEU A 305 -7.46 -8.85 -30.67
CA LEU A 305 -8.26 -9.65 -31.60
C LEU A 305 -9.70 -9.85 -31.10
N ALA A 306 -9.87 -10.08 -29.79
CA ALA A 306 -11.19 -10.23 -29.18
C ALA A 306 -11.95 -8.89 -29.12
N ASN A 307 -11.22 -7.78 -28.94
CA ASN A 307 -11.76 -6.42 -28.91
C ASN A 307 -11.04 -5.55 -29.96
N PRO A 308 -11.47 -5.62 -31.24
CA PRO A 308 -10.89 -4.79 -32.29
C PRO A 308 -11.14 -3.31 -32.01
N VAL A 309 -10.07 -2.53 -32.03
CA VAL A 309 -10.14 -1.06 -31.85
C VAL A 309 -11.00 -0.46 -32.97
N PRO A 310 -11.93 0.45 -32.67
CA PRO A 310 -12.74 1.08 -33.69
C PRO A 310 -11.86 1.81 -34.71
N PRO A 311 -12.10 1.65 -36.03
CA PRO A 311 -11.38 2.39 -37.05
C PRO A 311 -11.46 3.89 -36.78
N GLU A 312 -10.35 4.60 -36.99
CA GLU A 312 -10.29 6.05 -36.74
C GLU A 312 -11.40 6.81 -37.49
N GLY A 313 -11.74 6.37 -38.72
CA GLY A 313 -12.85 6.93 -39.48
C GLY A 313 -14.21 6.83 -38.77
N HIS A 314 -14.48 5.72 -38.06
CA HIS A 314 -15.72 5.58 -37.29
C HIS A 314 -15.76 6.54 -36.11
N VAL A 315 -14.63 6.75 -35.43
CA VAL A 315 -14.51 7.73 -34.34
C VAL A 315 -14.77 9.15 -34.86
N ARG A 316 -14.11 9.52 -35.96
CA ARG A 316 -14.30 10.83 -36.61
C ARG A 316 -15.74 11.06 -37.04
N HIS A 317 -16.39 10.07 -37.64
CA HIS A 317 -17.81 10.18 -38.01
C HIS A 317 -18.73 10.37 -36.81
N ALA A 318 -18.47 9.71 -35.68
CA ALA A 318 -19.24 9.90 -34.45
C ALA A 318 -19.05 11.32 -33.88
N VAL A 319 -17.84 11.86 -33.96
CA VAL A 319 -17.54 13.25 -33.55
C VAL A 319 -18.27 14.24 -34.46
N ASP A 320 -18.21 14.06 -35.77
CA ASP A 320 -18.93 14.91 -36.73
C ASP A 320 -20.45 14.88 -36.50
N ASP A 321 -20.99 13.71 -36.15
CA ASP A 321 -22.42 13.57 -35.82
C ASP A 321 -22.79 14.29 -34.52
N ALA A 322 -21.97 14.14 -33.47
CA ALA A 322 -22.13 14.87 -32.23
C ALA A 322 -22.06 16.39 -32.46
N ASP A 323 -21.16 16.87 -33.32
CA ASP A 323 -21.03 18.29 -33.69
C ASP A 323 -22.27 18.83 -34.40
N ARG A 324 -22.85 18.06 -35.33
CA ARG A 324 -24.12 18.43 -35.97
C ARG A 324 -25.26 18.53 -34.96
N GLN A 325 -25.42 17.53 -34.10
CA GLN A 325 -26.48 17.51 -33.08
C GLN A 325 -26.32 18.67 -32.09
N LEU A 326 -25.09 18.95 -31.66
CA LEU A 326 -24.76 20.05 -30.76
C LEU A 326 -25.02 21.41 -31.42
N GLY A 327 -24.70 21.56 -32.71
CA GLY A 327 -25.03 22.75 -33.49
C GLY A 327 -26.53 23.02 -33.57
N VAL A 328 -27.35 21.99 -33.82
CA VAL A 328 -28.82 22.11 -33.85
C VAL A 328 -29.38 22.46 -32.48
N ALA A 329 -28.99 21.75 -31.43
CA ALA A 329 -29.43 22.01 -30.06
C ALA A 329 -29.07 23.43 -29.61
N ARG A 330 -27.84 23.87 -29.90
CA ARG A 330 -27.37 25.24 -29.62
C ARG A 330 -28.21 26.27 -30.36
N SER A 331 -28.51 26.05 -31.64
CA SER A 331 -29.33 26.97 -32.44
C SER A 331 -30.73 27.14 -31.85
N VAL A 332 -31.44 26.04 -31.60
CA VAL A 332 -32.82 26.06 -31.06
C VAL A 332 -32.86 26.72 -29.68
N ILE A 333 -31.95 26.34 -28.77
CA ILE A 333 -31.89 26.89 -27.41
C ILE A 333 -31.54 28.38 -27.42
N SER A 334 -30.63 28.79 -28.31
CA SER A 334 -30.22 30.19 -28.43
C SER A 334 -31.30 31.09 -29.06
N GLY A 335 -32.16 30.54 -29.91
CA GLY A 335 -33.27 31.25 -30.56
C GLY A 335 -34.50 31.43 -29.68
N HIS A 336 -34.69 30.57 -28.66
CA HIS A 336 -35.89 30.55 -27.81
C HIS A 336 -35.58 30.76 -26.33
N ARG A 337 -34.55 31.56 -26.02
CA ARG A 337 -34.02 31.73 -24.65
C ARG A 337 -35.07 32.11 -23.60
N GLY A 338 -36.14 32.80 -23.99
CA GLY A 338 -37.22 33.15 -23.06
C GLY A 338 -38.10 31.97 -22.63
N TRP A 339 -38.10 30.88 -23.39
CA TRP A 339 -39.01 29.74 -23.21
C TRP A 339 -38.30 28.47 -22.75
N ILE A 340 -36.99 28.35 -22.99
CA ILE A 340 -36.22 27.16 -22.60
C ILE A 340 -35.95 27.12 -21.09
N GLY A 341 -36.14 25.96 -20.46
CA GLY A 341 -35.89 25.69 -19.05
C GLY A 341 -34.42 25.45 -18.70
N ALA A 342 -34.15 25.17 -17.41
CA ALA A 342 -32.80 24.91 -16.92
C ALA A 342 -32.24 23.56 -17.38
N ASP A 343 -33.08 22.52 -17.47
CA ASP A 343 -32.64 21.16 -17.78
C ASP A 343 -32.04 21.03 -19.19
N ALA A 344 -32.68 21.63 -20.20
CA ALA A 344 -32.16 21.66 -21.58
C ALA A 344 -30.79 22.37 -21.66
N ARG A 345 -30.62 23.47 -20.91
CA ARG A 345 -29.35 24.22 -20.86
C ARG A 345 -28.25 23.43 -20.15
N THR A 346 -28.59 22.71 -19.08
CA THR A 346 -27.65 21.86 -18.36
C THR A 346 -27.15 20.72 -19.25
N ARG A 347 -28.04 20.04 -19.99
CA ARG A 347 -27.64 18.98 -20.94
C ARG A 347 -26.77 19.51 -22.07
N LEU A 348 -27.11 20.69 -22.61
CA LEU A 348 -26.28 21.34 -23.63
C LEU A 348 -24.88 21.71 -23.09
N ALA A 349 -24.80 22.29 -21.89
CA ALA A 349 -23.52 22.67 -21.29
C ALA A 349 -22.61 21.44 -21.03
N GLU A 350 -23.17 20.32 -20.59
CA GLU A 350 -22.40 19.09 -20.40
C GLU A 350 -21.96 18.46 -21.72
N ALA A 351 -22.79 18.49 -22.77
CA ALA A 351 -22.38 18.07 -24.11
C ALA A 351 -21.21 18.91 -24.64
N GLU A 352 -21.27 20.24 -24.44
CA GLU A 352 -20.20 21.16 -24.82
C GLU A 352 -18.90 20.92 -24.06
N ARG A 353 -18.99 20.57 -22.77
CA ARG A 353 -17.84 20.19 -21.96
C ARG A 353 -17.16 18.93 -22.52
N ILE A 354 -17.92 17.87 -22.76
CA ILE A 354 -17.39 16.61 -23.34
C ILE A 354 -16.78 16.88 -24.73
N ARG A 355 -17.41 17.73 -25.54
CA ARG A 355 -16.87 18.08 -26.86
C ARG A 355 -15.54 18.82 -26.80
N LEU A 356 -15.35 19.67 -25.78
CA LEU A 356 -14.09 20.35 -25.54
C LEU A 356 -13.00 19.36 -25.15
N ASP A 357 -13.30 18.41 -24.26
CA ASP A 357 -12.37 17.35 -23.86
C ASP A 357 -11.96 16.49 -25.08
N LEU A 358 -12.94 16.12 -25.92
CA LEU A 358 -12.73 15.41 -27.18
C LEU A 358 -11.90 16.18 -28.21
N ALA A 359 -11.94 17.52 -28.21
CA ALA A 359 -11.21 18.34 -29.17
C ALA A 359 -9.69 18.13 -29.06
N ALA A 360 -9.19 17.88 -27.85
CA ALA A 360 -7.77 17.62 -27.62
C ALA A 360 -7.34 16.26 -28.20
N LEU A 361 -8.16 15.21 -28.02
CA LEU A 361 -7.89 13.86 -28.50
C LEU A 361 -8.01 13.72 -30.03
N THR A 362 -8.84 14.56 -30.65
CA THR A 362 -9.16 14.49 -32.09
C THR A 362 -8.36 15.46 -32.96
N ALA A 363 -7.47 16.26 -32.36
CA ALA A 363 -6.67 17.28 -33.06
C ALA A 363 -5.56 16.69 -33.94
N GLN A 364 -5.12 15.47 -33.64
CA GLN A 364 -4.11 14.71 -34.38
C GLN A 364 -4.68 13.34 -34.77
N PRO A 365 -3.98 12.50 -35.57
CA PRO A 365 -4.38 11.11 -35.73
C PRO A 365 -4.62 10.48 -34.36
N ILE A 366 -5.79 9.86 -34.18
CA ILE A 366 -6.21 9.35 -32.87
C ILE A 366 -5.43 8.06 -32.60
N ASP A 367 -4.65 8.03 -31.51
CA ASP A 367 -3.90 6.85 -31.10
C ASP A 367 -4.83 5.66 -30.85
N GLU A 368 -4.40 4.47 -31.24
CA GLU A 368 -5.24 3.25 -31.15
C GLU A 368 -5.79 3.02 -29.74
N ASP A 369 -5.00 3.33 -28.73
CA ASP A 369 -5.36 3.13 -27.34
C ASP A 369 -6.41 4.16 -26.84
N ASP A 370 -6.58 5.29 -27.55
CA ASP A 370 -7.55 6.34 -27.21
C ASP A 370 -8.88 6.23 -27.99
N ARG A 371 -8.92 5.46 -29.08
CA ARG A 371 -10.05 5.43 -30.01
C ARG A 371 -11.35 4.92 -29.40
N GLU A 372 -11.29 3.94 -28.50
CA GLU A 372 -12.48 3.43 -27.81
C GLU A 372 -13.11 4.49 -26.89
N GLN A 373 -12.27 5.15 -26.09
CA GLN A 373 -12.71 6.22 -25.20
C GLN A 373 -13.27 7.40 -26.01
N ALA A 374 -12.54 7.82 -27.06
CA ALA A 374 -12.99 8.89 -27.94
C ALA A 374 -14.33 8.58 -28.63
N LEU A 375 -14.56 7.33 -29.05
CA LEU A 375 -15.85 6.92 -29.63
C LEU A 375 -16.98 6.96 -28.59
N ALA A 376 -16.72 6.49 -27.37
CA ALA A 376 -17.69 6.51 -26.28
C ALA A 376 -18.09 7.94 -25.91
N ASP A 377 -17.10 8.83 -25.76
CA ASP A 377 -17.32 10.23 -25.44
C ASP A 377 -18.05 10.96 -26.58
N ALA A 378 -17.72 10.68 -27.85
CA ALA A 378 -18.42 11.26 -28.99
C ALA A 378 -19.91 10.87 -29.01
N ARG A 379 -20.22 9.58 -28.77
CA ARG A 379 -21.61 9.10 -28.65
C ARG A 379 -22.34 9.74 -27.48
N ARG A 380 -21.68 9.88 -26.33
CA ARG A 380 -22.25 10.53 -25.14
C ARG A 380 -22.53 12.01 -25.37
N CYS A 381 -21.62 12.72 -26.05
CA CYS A 381 -21.80 14.11 -26.46
C CYS A 381 -23.05 14.26 -27.34
N GLY A 382 -23.19 13.42 -28.37
CA GLY A 382 -24.38 13.41 -29.23
C GLY A 382 -25.67 13.14 -28.45
N GLN A 383 -25.69 12.10 -27.61
CA GLN A 383 -26.86 11.77 -26.78
C GLN A 383 -27.32 12.96 -25.92
N LEU A 384 -26.38 13.63 -25.22
CA LEU A 384 -26.71 14.80 -24.41
C LEU A 384 -27.22 15.98 -25.26
N ALA A 385 -26.67 16.19 -26.46
CA ALA A 385 -27.16 17.20 -27.38
C ALA A 385 -28.58 16.90 -27.87
N ALA A 386 -28.88 15.64 -28.19
CA ALA A 386 -30.22 15.20 -28.59
C ALA A 386 -31.25 15.35 -27.45
N GLU A 387 -30.88 14.99 -26.21
CA GLU A 387 -31.72 15.20 -25.03
C GLU A 387 -31.99 16.69 -24.76
N ALA A 388 -30.96 17.53 -24.90
CA ALA A 388 -31.10 18.99 -24.79
C ALA A 388 -32.10 19.53 -25.81
N LEU A 389 -32.03 19.07 -27.06
CA LEU A 389 -32.95 19.47 -28.12
C LEU A 389 -34.40 19.01 -27.82
N GLN A 390 -34.60 17.77 -27.36
CA GLN A 390 -35.93 17.26 -27.02
C GLN A 390 -36.57 18.03 -25.86
N LEU A 391 -35.80 18.32 -24.80
CA LEU A 391 -36.25 19.15 -23.69
C LEU A 391 -36.62 20.55 -24.17
N ALA A 392 -35.76 21.17 -24.99
CA ALA A 392 -36.01 22.50 -25.53
C ALA A 392 -37.27 22.55 -26.40
N GLN A 393 -37.52 21.51 -27.21
CA GLN A 393 -38.72 21.43 -28.04
C GLN A 393 -39.99 21.30 -27.18
N ARG A 394 -39.97 20.48 -26.12
CA ARG A 394 -41.08 20.39 -25.16
C ARG A 394 -41.36 21.73 -24.48
N ASP A 395 -40.31 22.44 -24.09
CA ASP A 395 -40.44 23.76 -23.46
C ASP A 395 -41.09 24.77 -24.41
N ILE A 396 -40.68 24.78 -25.70
CA ILE A 396 -41.28 25.62 -26.74
C ILE A 396 -42.76 25.26 -26.94
N ASP A 397 -43.08 23.98 -27.07
CA ASP A 397 -44.45 23.53 -27.32
C ASP A 397 -45.38 23.83 -26.14
N SER A 398 -44.89 23.70 -24.90
CA SER A 398 -45.64 24.07 -23.69
C SER A 398 -45.87 25.58 -23.56
N SER A 399 -45.02 26.40 -24.20
CA SER A 399 -45.10 27.86 -24.17
C SER A 399 -46.00 28.43 -25.28
N ARG A 400 -46.47 27.60 -26.22
CA ARG A 400 -47.42 28.01 -27.26
C ARG A 400 -48.83 28.10 -26.66
N PRO A 401 -49.55 29.23 -26.80
CA PRO A 401 -50.95 29.31 -26.39
C PRO A 401 -51.79 28.26 -27.12
N ASN A 402 -52.58 27.47 -26.37
CA ASN A 402 -53.54 26.54 -26.96
C ASN A 402 -54.66 27.34 -27.64
N ASP A 403 -54.55 27.57 -28.95
CA ASP A 403 -55.56 28.24 -29.76
C ASP A 403 -56.70 27.24 -30.09
N GLY A 404 -57.42 26.84 -29.04
CA GLY A 404 -58.49 25.86 -29.11
C GLY A 404 -59.39 25.95 -27.88
N GLY A 405 -60.33 26.89 -27.90
CA GLY A 405 -61.37 26.98 -26.87
C GLY A 405 -62.06 28.33 -26.70
N TRP A 406 -62.57 28.93 -27.78
CA TRP A 406 -63.66 29.91 -27.66
C TRP A 406 -64.97 29.23 -28.05
N GLY A 407 -65.84 29.08 -27.06
CA GLY A 407 -67.19 28.57 -27.23
C GLY A 407 -68.12 29.62 -27.83
N ASP A 408 -69.02 29.15 -28.68
CA ASP A 408 -70.27 29.82 -29.04
C ASP A 408 -71.36 28.78 -29.30
N GLY A 409 -72.58 29.08 -28.87
CA GLY A 409 -73.80 28.63 -29.54
C GLY A 409 -74.33 27.24 -29.20
N GLY A 410 -75.46 27.21 -28.48
CA GLY A 410 -76.14 26.00 -28.01
C GLY A 410 -76.89 25.17 -29.06
N GLY A 411 -77.40 24.03 -28.63
CA GLY A 411 -78.22 23.17 -29.47
C GLY A 411 -78.58 21.85 -28.79
N TRP A 412 -79.88 21.58 -28.73
CA TRP A 412 -80.54 20.49 -28.02
C TRP A 412 -80.39 19.10 -28.66
N GLY A 413 -80.57 18.06 -27.83
CA GLY A 413 -80.84 16.66 -28.23
C GLY A 413 -79.58 15.78 -28.11
N GLY A 414 -79.51 14.70 -27.33
CA GLY A 414 -80.52 13.71 -26.99
C GLY A 414 -80.01 12.36 -27.51
N GLY A 415 -79.73 11.39 -26.63
CA GLY A 415 -79.59 9.98 -27.05
C GLY A 415 -78.39 9.19 -26.49
N ARG A 416 -78.72 8.31 -25.55
CA ARG A 416 -78.23 6.93 -25.29
C ARG A 416 -77.04 6.31 -26.07
N ARG A 417 -76.38 5.40 -25.33
CA ARG A 417 -75.60 4.18 -25.73
C ARG A 417 -74.26 4.49 -26.41
N GLY A 418 -73.13 3.86 -26.11
CA GLY A 418 -72.84 2.60 -25.42
C GLY A 418 -71.79 1.85 -26.25
N GLY A 419 -70.71 1.39 -25.62
CA GLY A 419 -69.89 0.27 -26.08
C GLY A 419 -68.78 0.54 -27.11
N GLY A 420 -67.56 0.13 -26.73
CA GLY A 420 -66.77 -0.80 -27.54
C GLY A 420 -65.83 -0.24 -28.61
N GLY A 421 -64.52 -0.36 -28.32
CA GLY A 421 -63.58 -1.03 -29.23
C GLY A 421 -62.96 -0.23 -30.36
N GLY A 422 -61.63 -0.06 -30.26
CA GLY A 422 -60.69 -0.12 -31.39
C GLY A 422 -60.57 1.12 -32.25
N ASP A 423 -59.43 1.81 -32.15
CA ASP A 423 -58.61 2.11 -33.31
C ASP A 423 -57.17 2.43 -32.89
N MET A 424 -56.27 1.55 -33.32
CA MET A 424 -54.83 1.64 -33.22
C MET A 424 -54.34 2.18 -34.57
N VAL A 425 -54.19 3.49 -34.70
CA VAL A 425 -53.48 4.15 -35.82
C VAL A 425 -52.76 5.38 -35.27
N GLY A 426 -51.51 5.19 -34.83
CA GLY A 426 -50.56 6.25 -34.51
C GLY A 426 -49.34 6.09 -35.41
N GLY A 427 -49.16 7.05 -36.32
CA GLY A 427 -48.18 7.00 -37.40
C GLY A 427 -46.74 6.83 -36.93
N ILE A 428 -46.18 5.69 -37.30
CA ILE A 428 -44.75 5.45 -37.52
C ILE A 428 -44.39 6.10 -38.86
N LEU A 429 -43.32 6.91 -38.90
CA LEU A 429 -42.39 7.20 -40.03
C LEU A 429 -41.45 8.34 -39.55
N GLY A 430 -40.13 8.21 -39.44
CA GLY A 430 -39.23 7.12 -39.82
C GLY A 430 -37.79 7.40 -39.34
N GLY A 431 -36.98 6.35 -39.40
CA GLY A 431 -35.54 6.40 -39.11
C GLY A 431 -35.04 5.21 -38.29
N LEU A 432 -35.39 3.99 -38.71
CA LEU A 432 -35.03 2.75 -38.03
C LEU A 432 -33.70 2.21 -38.61
N VAL A 433 -32.77 1.97 -37.70
CA VAL A 433 -31.72 0.94 -37.68
C VAL A 433 -31.73 -0.03 -38.87
N ILE A 434 -30.68 -0.01 -39.69
CA ILE A 434 -30.22 -1.17 -40.45
C ILE A 434 -28.69 -1.19 -40.35
N GLY A 435 -28.15 -2.21 -39.68
CA GLY A 435 -26.71 -2.33 -39.49
C GLY A 435 -26.32 -3.48 -38.57
N SER A 436 -26.95 -4.66 -38.71
CA SER A 436 -26.39 -5.95 -38.31
C SER A 436 -27.29 -7.05 -38.85
N ILE A 437 -26.67 -8.17 -39.22
CA ILE A 437 -27.21 -9.35 -39.91
C ILE A 437 -27.10 -9.25 -41.45
N LEU A 438 -25.91 -9.60 -41.94
CA LEU A 438 -25.65 -10.50 -43.08
C LEU A 438 -24.13 -10.55 -43.29
N ASP A 439 -23.46 -11.47 -42.60
CA ASP A 439 -22.19 -12.01 -43.09
C ASP A 439 -22.13 -13.50 -42.76
N GLY A 440 -21.89 -14.30 -43.78
CA GLY A 440 -22.09 -15.74 -43.77
C GLY A 440 -22.96 -16.20 -44.94
N ILE A 441 -22.40 -16.14 -46.15
CA ILE A 441 -22.50 -17.17 -47.21
C ILE A 441 -21.75 -16.67 -48.48
N PHE A 442 -20.72 -17.44 -48.85
CA PHE A 442 -19.87 -17.45 -50.07
C PHE A 442 -18.43 -16.87 -49.97
N ASP A 443 -17.49 -17.84 -49.97
CA ASP A 443 -16.03 -17.87 -50.26
C ASP A 443 -15.03 -17.16 -49.33
#